data_AF-A0A972GEJ0-F1
#
_entry.id   AF-A0A972GEJ0-F1
#
_cell.length_a   1.000
_cell.length_b   1.000
_cell.length_c   1.000
_cell.angle_alpha   90.00
_cell.angle_beta   90.00
_cell.angle_gamma   90.00
#
_symmetry.space_group_name_H-M   'P 1'
#
loop_
_entity.id
_entity.type
_entity.pdbx_description
1 polymer ?
#
loop_
_entity_poly.entity_id
_entity_poly.type
_entity_poly.pdbx_seq_one_letter_code
_entity_poly.pdbx_strand_id
1 'polypeptide(L)'
;MDEAHQILEDMVLQDVETIKVFADERRLQIVQLMQQPATVKDVSAALQIPASKLYYHVNMLHEHGLIRVVQHNIESGIVEKVYQVAARQFKLQNPMLMGDAVPGEAKGALFASMLDETSATLRRALREGIQDSQTPPRYPFVTKKAMRLNEEQLTAFHQKLAALMQETTALAEANADTSDPAYELTVVFTQNDQQNSQ
;
A
#
# COMPACT_ATOMS: atom_id res chain seq x y z
N MET A 1 6.77 11.51 29.88
CA MET A 1 5.82 11.03 28.86
C MET A 1 6.54 9.87 28.17
N ASP A 2 5.95 8.68 28.22
CA ASP A 2 6.60 7.43 27.84
C ASP A 2 6.79 7.37 26.31
N GLU A 3 8.03 7.28 25.83
CA GLU A 3 8.39 7.25 24.40
C GLU A 3 7.81 6.03 23.64
N ALA A 4 7.23 5.05 24.34
CA ALA A 4 6.75 3.78 23.79
C ALA A 4 5.43 3.84 22.97
N HIS A 5 4.76 5.00 22.87
CA HIS A 5 3.43 5.12 22.24
C HIS A 5 3.40 6.00 20.98
N GLN A 6 4.53 6.37 20.39
CA GLN A 6 4.53 7.28 19.24
C GLN A 6 4.19 6.56 17.92
N ILE A 7 3.14 7.01 17.23
CA ILE A 7 2.74 6.46 15.91
C ILE A 7 3.79 6.91 14.90
N LEU A 8 4.26 5.99 14.06
CA LEU A 8 5.18 6.33 12.97
C LEU A 8 4.42 7.09 11.87
N GLU A 9 5.07 8.05 11.20
CA GLU A 9 4.45 8.68 10.02
C GLU A 9 4.35 7.65 8.88
N ASP A 10 5.45 6.95 8.59
CA ASP A 10 5.54 5.92 7.56
C ASP A 10 6.08 4.59 8.11
N MET A 11 5.57 3.48 7.60
CA MET A 11 6.14 2.15 7.80
C MET A 11 6.24 1.38 6.48
N VAL A 12 7.46 0.96 6.13
CA VAL A 12 7.69 0.15 4.93
C VAL A 12 7.49 -1.32 5.26
N LEU A 13 6.55 -1.98 4.58
CA LEU A 13 6.32 -3.42 4.69
C LEU A 13 7.31 -4.15 3.78
N GLN A 14 8.23 -4.89 4.38
CA GLN A 14 9.36 -5.54 3.68
C GLN A 14 9.22 -7.06 3.62
N ASP A 15 8.39 -7.65 4.48
CA ASP A 15 8.16 -9.08 4.52
C ASP A 15 6.78 -9.44 3.95
N VAL A 16 6.73 -10.55 3.22
CA VAL A 16 5.53 -10.99 2.50
C VAL A 16 4.41 -11.42 3.41
N GLU A 17 4.75 -11.96 4.57
CA GLU A 17 3.74 -12.45 5.50
C GLU A 17 2.93 -11.26 6.02
N THR A 18 3.61 -10.21 6.48
CA THR A 18 3.00 -8.93 6.85
C THR A 18 2.26 -8.29 5.69
N ILE A 19 2.78 -8.34 4.46
CA ILE A 19 2.04 -7.79 3.31
C ILE A 19 0.78 -8.59 3.01
N LYS A 20 0.82 -9.92 3.03
CA LYS A 20 -0.37 -10.77 2.85
C LYS A 20 -1.39 -10.54 3.95
N VAL A 21 -0.93 -10.29 5.17
CA VAL A 21 -1.77 -9.88 6.28
C VAL A 21 -2.38 -8.50 5.99
N PHE A 22 -1.58 -7.53 5.58
CA PHE A 22 -2.03 -6.17 5.30
C PHE A 22 -3.00 -6.09 4.12
N ALA A 23 -2.78 -6.86 3.04
CA ALA A 23 -3.55 -6.80 1.79
C ALA A 23 -4.93 -7.50 1.86
N ASP A 24 -5.27 -8.13 2.97
CA ASP A 24 -6.59 -8.76 3.16
C ASP A 24 -7.66 -7.71 3.39
N GLU A 25 -8.73 -7.79 2.59
CA GLU A 25 -9.81 -6.80 2.59
C GLU A 25 -10.42 -6.56 3.97
N ARG A 26 -10.61 -7.62 4.76
CA ARG A 26 -11.17 -7.51 6.11
C ARG A 26 -10.18 -6.82 7.05
N ARG A 27 -8.90 -7.15 6.95
CA ARG A 27 -7.85 -6.53 7.78
C ARG A 27 -7.64 -5.06 7.41
N LEU A 28 -7.74 -4.68 6.14
CA LEU A 28 -7.72 -3.27 5.72
C LEU A 28 -8.88 -2.47 6.36
N GLN A 29 -10.09 -3.04 6.38
CA GLN A 29 -11.23 -2.41 7.06
C GLN A 29 -10.98 -2.20 8.55
N ILE A 30 -10.37 -3.19 9.23
CA ILE A 30 -10.02 -3.10 10.65
C ILE A 30 -8.93 -2.04 10.88
N VAL A 31 -7.87 -2.02 10.08
CA VAL A 31 -6.80 -1.01 10.12
C VAL A 31 -7.37 0.39 9.98
N GLN A 32 -8.30 0.60 9.05
CA GLN A 32 -8.94 1.90 8.83
C GLN A 32 -9.72 2.38 10.07
N LEU A 33 -10.41 1.47 10.78
CA LEU A 33 -11.14 1.79 12.00
C LEU A 33 -10.21 2.02 13.20
N MET A 34 -9.01 1.44 13.19
CA MET A 34 -8.00 1.58 14.24
C MET A 34 -6.99 2.72 13.97
N GLN A 35 -7.27 3.60 13.01
CA GLN A 35 -6.50 4.84 12.84
C GLN A 35 -6.56 5.71 14.12
N GLN A 36 -7.68 5.64 14.83
CA GLN A 36 -7.85 6.13 16.19
C GLN A 36 -7.86 4.94 17.17
N PRO A 37 -7.52 5.15 18.46
CA PRO A 37 -7.58 4.08 19.46
C PRO A 37 -8.97 3.45 19.53
N ALA A 38 -9.06 2.14 19.32
CA ALA A 38 -10.30 1.39 19.28
C ALA A 38 -10.16 -0.02 19.86
N THR A 39 -11.21 -0.52 20.49
CA THR A 39 -11.32 -1.91 20.94
C THR A 39 -11.84 -2.82 19.83
N VAL A 40 -11.71 -4.14 20.01
CA VAL A 40 -12.31 -5.11 19.07
C VAL A 40 -13.85 -5.00 19.08
N LYS A 41 -14.47 -4.59 20.19
CA LYS A 41 -15.90 -4.31 20.27
C LYS A 41 -16.30 -3.09 19.45
N ASP A 42 -15.51 -2.02 19.46
CA ASP A 42 -15.79 -0.83 18.65
C ASP A 42 -15.78 -1.17 17.16
N VAL A 43 -14.78 -1.94 16.73
CA VAL A 43 -14.69 -2.44 15.34
C VAL A 43 -15.86 -3.38 15.02
N SER A 44 -16.24 -4.24 15.96
CA SER A 44 -17.39 -5.15 15.86
C SER A 44 -18.70 -4.39 15.62
N ALA A 45 -18.94 -3.33 16.38
CA ALA A 45 -20.09 -2.46 16.24
C ALA A 45 -20.09 -1.71 14.90
N ALA A 46 -18.95 -1.15 14.49
CA ALA A 46 -18.80 -0.41 13.25
C ALA A 46 -19.02 -1.29 12.00
N LEU A 47 -18.48 -2.51 12.00
CA LEU A 47 -18.60 -3.45 10.88
C LEU A 47 -19.86 -4.32 10.93
N GLN A 48 -20.62 -4.28 12.03
CA GLN A 48 -21.75 -5.18 12.31
C GLN A 48 -21.36 -6.68 12.23
N ILE A 49 -20.16 -7.01 12.71
CA ILE A 49 -19.61 -8.38 12.70
C ILE A 49 -19.33 -8.81 14.12
N PRO A 50 -19.71 -10.04 14.55
CA PRO A 50 -19.40 -10.52 15.89
C PRO A 50 -17.90 -10.44 16.22
N ALA A 51 -17.54 -9.90 17.39
CA ALA A 51 -16.15 -9.75 17.83
C ALA A 51 -15.35 -11.06 17.77
N SER A 52 -15.99 -12.21 18.02
CA SER A 52 -15.40 -13.54 17.89
C SER A 52 -14.78 -13.82 16.51
N LYS A 53 -15.36 -13.26 15.44
CA LYS A 53 -14.84 -13.38 14.08
C LYS A 53 -13.73 -12.36 13.76
N LEU A 54 -13.57 -11.33 14.57
CA LEU A 54 -12.57 -10.27 14.36
C LEU A 54 -11.27 -10.52 15.12
N TYR A 55 -11.31 -11.22 16.26
CA TYR A 55 -10.11 -11.48 17.08
C TYR A 55 -8.97 -12.14 16.30
N TYR A 56 -9.27 -13.06 15.39
CA TYR A 56 -8.24 -13.67 14.53
C TYR A 56 -7.52 -12.62 13.67
N HIS A 57 -8.28 -11.73 13.02
CA HIS A 57 -7.72 -10.69 12.17
C HIS A 57 -6.93 -9.65 12.98
N VAL A 58 -7.47 -9.24 14.14
CA VAL A 58 -6.80 -8.29 15.05
C VAL A 58 -5.50 -8.88 15.60
N ASN A 59 -5.49 -10.15 16.00
CA ASN A 59 -4.28 -10.81 16.47
C ASN A 59 -3.22 -10.87 15.37
N MET A 60 -3.61 -11.23 14.14
CA MET A 60 -2.70 -11.25 13.01
C MET A 60 -2.09 -9.87 12.72
N LEU A 61 -2.93 -8.82 12.71
CA LEU A 61 -2.44 -7.44 12.54
C LEU A 61 -1.48 -7.03 13.67
N HIS A 62 -1.75 -7.46 14.90
CA HIS A 62 -0.92 -7.14 16.07
C HIS A 62 0.41 -7.90 16.07
N GLU A 63 0.39 -9.20 15.77
CA GLU A 63 1.59 -10.04 15.68
C GLU A 63 2.54 -9.57 14.58
N HIS A 64 2.00 -9.05 13.48
CA HIS A 64 2.77 -8.44 12.40
C HIS A 64 3.11 -6.96 12.64
N GLY A 65 2.81 -6.40 13.81
CA GLY A 65 3.16 -5.03 14.17
C GLY A 65 2.45 -3.95 13.36
N LEU A 66 1.36 -4.27 12.65
CA LEU A 66 0.54 -3.32 11.89
C LEU A 66 -0.34 -2.48 12.84
N ILE A 67 -0.73 -3.07 13.96
CA ILE A 67 -1.41 -2.40 15.07
C ILE A 67 -0.71 -2.75 16.38
N ARG A 68 -0.91 -1.93 17.41
CA ARG A 68 -0.32 -2.11 18.74
C ARG A 68 -1.33 -1.77 19.82
N VAL A 69 -1.15 -2.38 21.00
CA VAL A 69 -1.92 -2.01 22.18
C VAL A 69 -1.42 -0.67 22.69
N VAL A 70 -2.32 0.31 22.82
CA VAL A 70 -2.02 1.65 23.34
C VAL A 70 -2.60 1.90 24.72
N GLN A 71 -3.58 1.09 25.14
CA GLN A 71 -4.20 1.19 26.45
C GLN A 71 -4.86 -0.14 26.83
N HIS A 72 -5.01 -0.37 28.13
CA HIS A 72 -5.86 -1.41 28.70
C HIS A 72 -7.06 -0.76 29.40
N ASN A 73 -8.27 -1.07 28.96
CA ASN A 73 -9.51 -0.69 29.64
C ASN A 73 -9.96 -1.81 30.56
N ILE A 74 -10.45 -1.46 31.75
CA ILE A 74 -11.10 -2.42 32.65
C ILE A 74 -12.59 -2.11 32.62
N GLU A 75 -13.35 -2.93 31.91
CA GLU A 75 -14.81 -2.89 31.93
C GLU A 75 -15.33 -4.16 32.62
N SER A 76 -16.10 -3.99 33.69
CA SER A 76 -16.71 -5.11 34.44
C SER A 76 -15.70 -6.17 34.94
N GLY A 77 -14.45 -5.79 35.18
CA GLY A 77 -13.38 -6.69 35.65
C GLY A 77 -12.65 -7.46 34.53
N ILE A 78 -13.00 -7.25 33.26
CA ILE A 78 -12.29 -7.84 32.11
C ILE A 78 -11.35 -6.78 31.54
N VAL A 79 -10.08 -7.17 31.35
CA VAL A 79 -9.07 -6.32 30.70
C VAL A 79 -9.28 -6.37 29.19
N GLU A 80 -9.77 -5.27 28.62
CA GLU A 80 -9.92 -5.07 27.19
C GLU A 80 -8.75 -4.26 26.63
N LYS A 81 -8.15 -4.75 25.54
CA LYS A 81 -7.05 -4.06 24.86
C LYS A 81 -7.60 -3.04 23.89
N VAL A 82 -7.08 -1.81 23.97
CA VAL A 82 -7.32 -0.75 22.99
C VAL A 82 -6.15 -0.77 22.02
N TYR A 83 -6.46 -0.89 20.73
CA TYR A 83 -5.49 -0.97 19.65
C TYR A 83 -5.46 0.32 18.83
N GLN A 84 -4.30 0.63 18.27
CA GLN A 84 -4.14 1.68 17.27
C GLN A 84 -3.11 1.22 16.23
N VAL A 85 -3.18 1.75 15.01
CA VAL A 85 -2.16 1.55 13.98
C VAL A 85 -0.75 1.89 14.50
N ALA A 86 0.24 1.15 14.02
CA ALA A 86 1.65 1.42 14.31
C ALA A 86 2.20 2.59 13.49
N ALA A 87 1.63 2.85 12.31
CA ALA A 87 1.99 3.93 11.42
C ALA A 87 0.77 4.58 10.76
N ARG A 88 0.86 5.87 10.39
CA ARG A 88 -0.20 6.56 9.64
C ARG A 88 -0.30 6.08 8.20
N GLN A 89 0.85 5.77 7.58
CA GLN A 89 0.94 5.24 6.23
C GLN A 89 1.76 3.95 6.20
N PHE A 90 1.26 2.95 5.47
CA PHE A 90 1.98 1.70 5.19
C PHE A 90 2.40 1.69 3.73
N LYS A 91 3.71 1.61 3.47
CA LYS A 91 4.30 1.60 2.13
C LYS A 91 4.75 0.18 1.82
N LEU A 92 4.27 -0.40 0.73
CA LEU A 92 4.77 -1.71 0.29
C LEU A 92 6.18 -1.55 -0.28
N GLN A 93 7.15 -2.31 0.22
CA GLN A 93 8.44 -2.41 -0.46
C GLN A 93 8.21 -2.97 -1.85
N ASN A 94 8.88 -2.40 -2.85
CA ASN A 94 8.84 -2.94 -4.21
C ASN A 94 9.17 -4.44 -4.18
N PRO A 95 8.28 -5.33 -4.64
CA PRO A 95 8.50 -6.77 -4.51
C PRO A 95 9.74 -7.27 -5.27
N MET A 96 10.26 -6.49 -6.23
CA MET A 96 11.56 -6.78 -6.87
C MET A 96 12.76 -6.57 -5.94
N LEU A 97 12.63 -5.73 -4.92
CA LEU A 97 13.69 -5.42 -3.95
C LEU A 97 13.68 -6.34 -2.72
N MET A 98 12.68 -7.23 -2.59
CA MET A 98 12.49 -8.10 -1.43
C MET A 98 13.47 -9.28 -1.33
N GLY A 99 14.45 -9.37 -2.24
CA GLY A 99 15.48 -10.42 -2.25
C GLY A 99 14.90 -11.84 -2.35
N ASP A 100 15.75 -12.86 -2.19
CA ASP A 100 15.33 -14.27 -2.34
C ASP A 100 14.58 -14.84 -1.13
N ALA A 101 14.48 -14.08 -0.04
CA ALA A 101 13.73 -14.45 1.16
C ALA A 101 12.21 -14.63 0.89
N VAL A 102 11.74 -14.15 -0.26
CA VAL A 102 10.35 -14.24 -0.68
C VAL A 102 10.22 -15.23 -1.85
N PRO A 103 9.38 -16.27 -1.75
CA PRO A 103 9.07 -17.15 -2.87
C PRO A 103 8.53 -16.36 -4.08
N GLY A 104 8.99 -16.72 -5.29
CA GLY A 104 8.61 -16.01 -6.53
C GLY A 104 7.10 -15.91 -6.75
N GLU A 105 6.33 -16.95 -6.39
CA GLU A 105 4.87 -16.94 -6.46
C GLU A 105 4.24 -15.85 -5.58
N ALA A 106 4.80 -15.64 -4.38
CA ALA A 106 4.31 -14.61 -3.48
C ALA A 106 4.66 -13.20 -4.00
N LYS A 107 5.86 -12.99 -4.56
CA LYS A 107 6.18 -11.73 -5.27
C LYS A 107 5.19 -11.49 -6.41
N GLY A 108 4.90 -12.54 -7.19
CA GLY A 108 3.95 -12.50 -8.31
C GLY A 108 2.54 -12.11 -7.88
N ALA A 109 2.03 -12.68 -6.78
CA ALA A 109 0.73 -12.33 -6.23
C ALA A 109 0.65 -10.86 -5.76
N LEU A 110 1.72 -10.36 -5.13
CA LEU A 110 1.81 -8.95 -4.72
C LEU A 110 1.82 -8.01 -5.93
N PHE A 111 2.61 -8.34 -6.96
CA PHE A 111 2.60 -7.60 -8.22
C PHE A 111 1.23 -7.59 -8.90
N ALA A 112 0.56 -8.74 -8.95
CA ALA A 112 -0.78 -8.84 -9.53
C ALA A 112 -1.78 -7.94 -8.78
N SER A 113 -1.77 -7.95 -7.44
CA SER A 113 -2.63 -7.10 -6.61
C SER A 113 -2.44 -5.61 -6.90
N MET A 114 -1.20 -5.14 -7.01
CA MET A 114 -0.90 -3.73 -7.33
C MET A 114 -1.43 -3.33 -8.73
N LEU A 115 -1.32 -4.23 -9.71
CA LEU A 115 -1.84 -4.01 -11.06
C LEU A 115 -3.37 -4.04 -11.11
N ASP A 116 -4.00 -4.91 -10.32
CA ASP A 116 -5.46 -5.01 -10.22
C ASP A 116 -6.06 -3.75 -9.59
N GLU A 117 -5.43 -3.21 -8.54
CA GLU A 117 -5.81 -1.92 -7.93
C GLU A 117 -5.72 -0.77 -8.94
N THR A 118 -4.57 -0.64 -9.62
CA THR A 118 -4.37 0.37 -10.67
C THR A 118 -5.43 0.22 -11.78
N SER A 119 -5.73 -1.03 -12.17
CA SER A 119 -6.74 -1.33 -13.18
C SER A 119 -8.14 -0.95 -12.71
N ALA A 120 -8.47 -1.13 -11.42
CA ALA A 120 -9.74 -0.72 -10.85
C ALA A 120 -9.90 0.81 -10.85
N THR A 121 -8.86 1.56 -10.46
CA THR A 121 -8.83 3.04 -10.52
C THR A 121 -9.04 3.53 -11.96
N LEU A 122 -8.32 2.97 -12.93
CA LEU A 122 -8.48 3.32 -14.34
C LEU A 122 -9.91 3.05 -14.85
N ARG A 123 -10.48 1.88 -14.53
CA ARG A 123 -11.87 1.55 -14.92
C ARG A 123 -12.90 2.52 -14.33
N ARG A 124 -12.67 3.01 -13.10
CA ARG A 124 -13.52 4.03 -12.47
C ARG A 124 -13.45 5.35 -13.22
N ALA A 125 -12.24 5.85 -13.48
CA ALA A 125 -12.03 7.08 -14.24
C ALA A 125 -12.67 7.04 -15.63
N LEU A 126 -12.59 5.90 -16.32
CA LEU A 126 -13.23 5.71 -17.62
C LEU A 126 -14.77 5.72 -17.55
N ARG A 127 -15.37 5.19 -16.48
CA ARG A 127 -16.84 5.19 -16.28
C ARG A 127 -17.37 6.58 -15.95
N GLU A 128 -16.64 7.35 -15.16
CA GLU A 128 -17.01 8.71 -14.76
C GLU A 128 -16.84 9.72 -15.91
N GLY A 129 -16.13 9.32 -16.98
CA GLY A 129 -15.86 10.12 -18.15
C GLY A 129 -14.60 10.97 -17.95
N ILE A 130 -13.79 11.09 -19.00
CA ILE A 130 -12.60 11.95 -19.00
C ILE A 130 -13.08 13.40 -19.06
N GLN A 131 -13.33 14.01 -17.91
CA GLN A 131 -13.54 15.45 -17.80
C GLN A 131 -12.18 16.11 -17.73
N ASP A 132 -11.68 16.57 -18.87
CA ASP A 132 -10.45 17.33 -18.90
C ASP A 132 -10.64 18.63 -19.66
N SER A 133 -10.46 19.73 -18.94
CA SER A 133 -10.51 21.10 -19.44
C SER A 133 -9.14 21.79 -19.36
N GLN A 134 -8.07 21.04 -19.04
CA GLN A 134 -6.73 21.58 -18.84
C GLN A 134 -5.85 21.47 -20.09
N THR A 135 -4.83 22.33 -20.15
CA THR A 135 -3.78 22.31 -21.18
C THR A 135 -2.40 22.20 -20.52
N PRO A 136 -1.56 21.20 -20.86
CA PRO A 136 -1.85 20.09 -21.77
C PRO A 136 -2.91 19.14 -21.20
N PRO A 137 -3.58 18.34 -22.06
CA PRO A 137 -4.57 17.39 -21.60
C PRO A 137 -3.96 16.37 -20.64
N ARG A 138 -4.65 16.15 -19.51
CA ARG A 138 -4.38 15.18 -18.46
C ARG A 138 -5.44 14.06 -18.52
N TYR A 139 -5.33 13.19 -19.51
CA TYR A 139 -6.16 11.98 -19.56
C TYR A 139 -5.41 10.77 -18.98
N PRO A 140 -6.11 9.84 -18.33
CA PRO A 140 -5.56 8.52 -18.04
C PRO A 140 -5.09 7.86 -19.35
N PHE A 141 -3.87 7.33 -19.37
CA PHE A 141 -3.34 6.61 -20.52
C PHE A 141 -2.62 5.34 -20.08
N VAL A 142 -2.61 4.34 -20.95
CA VAL A 142 -1.81 3.12 -20.81
C VAL A 142 -1.03 2.92 -22.09
N THR A 143 0.29 2.74 -21.98
CA THR A 143 1.16 2.47 -23.13
C THR A 143 2.03 1.25 -22.86
N LYS A 144 2.18 0.39 -23.88
CA LYS A 144 3.11 -0.74 -23.86
C LYS A 144 3.99 -0.63 -25.09
N LYS A 145 5.30 -0.43 -24.87
CA LYS A 145 6.27 -0.30 -25.96
C LYS A 145 7.44 -1.25 -25.75
N ALA A 146 7.74 -2.05 -26.76
CA ALA A 146 8.98 -2.82 -26.80
C ALA A 146 10.14 -1.92 -27.22
N MET A 147 11.26 -1.99 -26.50
CA MET A 147 12.46 -1.21 -26.78
C MET A 147 13.68 -2.13 -26.76
N ARG A 148 14.65 -1.84 -27.63
CA ARG A 148 15.98 -2.44 -27.59
C ARG A 148 16.95 -1.38 -27.11
N LEU A 149 17.60 -1.63 -25.98
CA LEU A 149 18.57 -0.74 -25.36
C LEU A 149 19.86 -1.54 -25.14
N ASN A 150 21.02 -0.93 -25.44
CA ASN A 150 22.29 -1.45 -24.95
C ASN A 150 22.48 -1.12 -23.45
N GLU A 151 23.53 -1.63 -22.83
CA GLU A 151 23.78 -1.46 -21.39
C GLU A 151 23.91 0.01 -20.96
N GLU A 152 24.62 0.82 -21.74
CA GLU A 152 24.78 2.25 -21.49
C GLU A 152 23.43 2.98 -21.56
N GLN A 153 22.64 2.69 -22.60
CA GLN A 153 21.30 3.27 -22.80
C GLN A 153 20.33 2.82 -21.71
N LEU A 154 20.39 1.56 -21.28
CA LEU A 154 19.56 1.02 -20.21
C LEU A 154 19.89 1.68 -18.86
N THR A 155 21.18 1.84 -18.57
CA THR A 155 21.65 2.54 -17.38
C THR A 155 21.19 4.00 -17.38
N ALA A 156 21.41 4.71 -18.49
CA ALA A 156 20.97 6.09 -18.64
C ALA A 156 19.44 6.24 -18.56
N PHE A 157 18.68 5.29 -19.10
CA PHE A 157 17.22 5.27 -19.00
C PHE A 157 16.76 5.13 -17.54
N HIS A 158 17.29 4.15 -16.81
CA HIS A 158 16.94 3.94 -15.40
C HIS A 158 17.30 5.16 -14.53
N GLN A 159 18.47 5.77 -14.74
CA GLN A 159 18.88 6.97 -14.01
C GLN A 159 17.92 8.13 -14.25
N LYS A 160 17.55 8.39 -15.51
CA LYS A 160 16.60 9.47 -15.85
C LYS A 160 15.20 9.21 -15.28
N LEU A 161 14.72 7.98 -15.38
CA LEU A 161 13.42 7.61 -14.81
C LEU A 161 13.41 7.76 -13.29
N ALA A 162 14.45 7.27 -12.60
CA ALA A 162 14.58 7.40 -11.16
C ALA A 162 14.62 8.87 -10.70
N ALA A 163 15.40 9.71 -11.40
CA ALA A 163 15.48 11.14 -11.11
C ALA A 163 14.11 11.83 -11.28
N LEU A 164 13.40 11.53 -12.37
CA LEU A 164 12.06 12.08 -12.63
C LEU A 164 11.06 11.67 -11.53
N MET A 165 11.09 10.39 -11.13
CA MET A 165 10.22 9.90 -10.06
C MET A 165 10.55 10.59 -8.73
N GLN A 166 11.83 10.73 -8.39
CA GLN A 166 12.26 11.40 -7.16
C GLN A 166 11.86 12.88 -7.13
N GLU A 167 12.06 13.60 -8.23
CA GLU A 167 11.63 15.00 -8.37
C GLU A 167 10.12 15.13 -8.16
N THR A 168 9.34 14.24 -8.78
CA THR A 168 7.87 14.26 -8.67
C THR A 168 7.40 13.92 -7.26
N THR A 169 8.02 12.94 -6.59
CA THR A 169 7.72 12.59 -5.19
C THR A 169 7.99 13.76 -4.26
N ALA A 170 9.12 14.45 -4.41
CA ALA A 170 9.44 15.61 -3.58
C ALA A 170 8.41 16.74 -3.75
N LEU A 171 7.91 16.95 -4.98
CA LEU A 171 6.81 17.90 -5.24
C LEU A 171 5.50 17.47 -4.59
N ALA A 172 5.17 16.17 -4.61
CA ALA A 172 3.98 15.63 -3.97
C ALA A 172 4.04 15.77 -2.43
N GLU A 173 5.20 15.49 -1.83
CA GLU A 173 5.43 15.67 -0.39
C GLU A 173 5.28 17.14 0.03
N ALA A 174 5.81 18.07 -0.77
CA ALA A 174 5.65 19.51 -0.51
C ALA A 174 4.18 19.98 -0.60
N ASN A 175 3.31 19.24 -1.30
CA ASN A 175 1.90 19.54 -1.48
C ASN A 175 0.98 18.68 -0.59
N ALA A 176 1.52 17.90 0.36
CA ALA A 176 0.76 16.92 1.15
C ALA A 176 -0.41 17.53 1.94
N ASP A 177 -0.31 18.79 2.35
CA ASP A 177 -1.34 19.50 3.13
C ASP A 177 -2.32 20.34 2.27
N THR A 178 -2.22 20.24 0.95
CA THR A 178 -3.08 21.00 0.02
C THR A 178 -4.37 20.23 -0.31
N SER A 179 -5.36 20.94 -0.88
CA SER A 179 -6.57 20.31 -1.43
C SER A 179 -6.41 19.89 -2.89
N ASP A 180 -5.18 19.89 -3.42
CA ASP A 180 -4.91 19.51 -4.80
C ASP A 180 -5.16 18.01 -5.01
N PRO A 181 -5.57 17.58 -6.21
CA PRO A 181 -5.88 16.19 -6.48
C PRO A 181 -4.62 15.30 -6.36
N ALA A 182 -4.77 14.15 -5.71
CA ALA A 182 -3.75 13.11 -5.70
C ALA A 182 -3.72 12.38 -7.06
N TYR A 183 -2.52 12.03 -7.51
CA TYR A 183 -2.29 11.29 -8.75
C TYR A 183 -1.54 9.98 -8.43
N GLU A 184 -1.95 8.90 -9.09
CA GLU A 184 -1.30 7.58 -8.97
C GLU A 184 -0.57 7.24 -10.28
N LEU A 185 0.66 6.74 -10.17
CA LEU A 185 1.47 6.28 -11.30
C LEU A 185 2.09 4.91 -10.99
N THR A 186 1.69 3.90 -11.77
CA THR A 186 2.28 2.56 -11.74
C THR A 186 3.13 2.35 -13.00
N VAL A 187 4.44 2.13 -12.83
CA VAL A 187 5.38 1.86 -13.93
C VAL A 187 5.90 0.43 -13.83
N VAL A 188 5.77 -0.32 -14.91
CA VAL A 188 6.34 -1.68 -15.03
C VAL A 188 7.39 -1.68 -16.14
N PHE A 189 8.62 -2.03 -15.79
CA PHE A 189 9.71 -2.23 -16.74
C PHE A 189 10.24 -3.66 -16.58
N THR A 190 10.19 -4.44 -17.65
CA THR A 190 10.65 -5.84 -17.67
C THR A 190 11.50 -6.09 -18.90
N GLN A 191 12.50 -6.95 -18.75
CA GLN A 191 13.11 -7.58 -19.92
C GLN A 191 12.09 -8.51 -20.58
N ASN A 192 12.03 -8.50 -21.90
CA ASN A 192 11.16 -9.43 -22.62
C ASN A 192 11.92 -10.74 -22.84
N ASP A 193 11.56 -11.80 -22.11
CA ASP A 193 12.20 -13.13 -22.19
C ASP A 193 11.80 -13.92 -23.46
N GLN A 194 11.17 -13.29 -24.43
CA GLN A 194 10.86 -13.87 -25.73
C GLN A 194 12.12 -13.96 -26.63
N GLN A 195 13.16 -14.66 -26.17
CA GLN A 195 14.27 -15.17 -26.97
C GLN A 195 14.75 -16.51 -26.38
N ASN A 196 13.92 -17.54 -26.45
CA ASN A 196 14.35 -18.95 -26.60
C ASN A 196 13.12 -19.82 -26.91
N SER A 197 12.61 -19.69 -28.12
CA SER A 197 11.79 -20.70 -28.78
C SER A 197 12.04 -20.59 -30.27
N GLN A 198 13.16 -21.17 -30.69
CA GLN A 198 13.32 -21.80 -32.01
C GLN A 198 13.63 -23.26 -31.76
#